data_AF-A0A1B9M7C5-F1
#
_entry.id   AF-A0A1B9M7C5-F1
#
_cell.length_a   1.000
_cell.length_b   1.000
_cell.length_c   1.000
_cell.angle_alpha   90.00
_cell.angle_beta   90.00
_cell.angle_gamma   90.00
#
_symmetry.space_group_name_H-M   'P 1'
#
loop_
_entity.id
_entity.type
_entity.pdbx_description
1 polymer ?
#
loop_
_entity_poly.entity_id
_entity_poly.type
_entity_poly.pdbx_seq_one_letter_code
_entity_poly.pdbx_strand_id
1 'polypeptide(L)'
;MAVKGVSKVNRNIHRITNEIANIRTQRIIQQVMIVGMSFVAPLTPIDTSNLINSQYRELKPIPKGWVGRVGYTANYAAFVNGAKAKLRGKPRTGKKSKGNYWSPNAEPDFIKKGFERDGKDVIQQVIREGYKI
;
A
#
# COMPACT_ATOMS: atom_id res chain seq x y z
N MET A 1 -12.32 48.30 20.83
CA MET A 1 -11.02 47.69 21.18
C MET A 1 -10.62 46.71 20.09
N ALA A 2 -9.42 46.85 19.50
CA ALA A 2 -8.90 45.85 18.56
C ALA A 2 -8.47 44.59 19.33
N VAL A 3 -8.94 43.41 18.90
CA VAL A 3 -8.58 42.13 19.52
C VAL A 3 -7.09 41.87 19.24
N LYS A 4 -6.25 41.98 20.27
CA LYS A 4 -4.82 41.67 20.19
C LYS A 4 -4.64 40.15 20.13
N GLY A 5 -3.81 39.65 19.20
CA GLY A 5 -3.42 38.22 19.15
C GLY A 5 -3.97 37.40 17.98
N VAL A 6 -4.93 37.93 17.20
CA VAL A 6 -5.49 37.22 16.02
C VAL A 6 -4.40 36.83 15.00
N SER A 7 -3.42 37.70 14.77
CA SER A 7 -2.27 37.41 13.91
C SER A 7 -1.44 36.20 14.39
N LYS A 8 -1.28 36.03 15.71
CA LYS A 8 -0.53 34.90 16.30
C LYS A 8 -1.31 33.60 16.14
N VAL A 9 -2.63 33.64 16.32
CA VAL A 9 -3.52 32.49 16.11
C VAL A 9 -3.49 32.06 14.64
N ASN A 10 -3.66 32.98 13.70
CA ASN A 10 -3.62 32.68 12.26
C ASN A 10 -2.27 32.06 11.85
N ARG A 11 -1.15 32.60 12.34
CA ARG A 11 0.17 32.05 12.06
C ARG A 11 0.34 30.62 12.60
N ASN A 12 -0.14 30.37 13.81
CA ASN A 12 -0.09 29.03 14.41
C ASN A 12 -0.97 28.04 13.66
N ILE A 13 -2.18 28.44 13.25
CA ILE A 13 -3.06 27.62 12.42
C ILE A 13 -2.36 27.26 11.10
N HIS A 14 -1.82 28.25 10.37
CA HIS A 14 -1.10 28.00 9.12
C HIS A 14 0.10 27.08 9.29
N ARG A 15 0.86 27.23 10.38
CA ARG A 15 1.98 26.34 10.70
C ARG A 15 1.52 24.90 10.89
N ILE A 16 0.48 24.69 11.72
CA ILE A 16 -0.06 23.36 12.01
C ILE A 16 -0.64 22.73 10.74
N THR A 17 -1.40 23.49 9.93
CA THR A 17 -1.96 22.96 8.68
C THR A 17 -0.86 22.56 7.70
N ASN A 18 0.21 23.34 7.60
CA ASN A 18 1.35 23.02 6.72
C ASN A 18 2.13 21.79 7.20
N GLU A 19 2.30 21.64 8.51
CA GLU A 19 2.96 20.49 9.11
C GLU A 19 2.15 19.19 8.88
N ILE A 20 0.83 19.27 9.08
CA ILE A 20 -0.10 18.18 8.82
C ILE A 20 -0.07 17.79 7.34
N ALA A 21 -0.23 18.76 6.43
CA ALA A 21 -0.33 18.51 4.99
C ALA A 21 0.98 17.96 4.38
N ASN A 22 2.14 18.32 4.95
CA ASN A 22 3.44 17.89 4.43
C ASN A 22 4.01 16.71 5.20
N ILE A 23 4.73 16.98 6.29
CA ILE A 23 5.60 16.01 6.98
C ILE A 23 4.78 14.85 7.52
N ARG A 24 3.66 15.15 8.18
CA ARG A 24 2.84 14.13 8.82
C ARG A 24 2.12 13.27 7.78
N THR A 25 1.47 13.90 6.79
CA THR A 25 0.79 13.18 5.71
C THR A 25 1.73 12.30 4.89
N GLN A 26 2.93 12.79 4.54
CA GLN A 26 3.98 12.01 3.89
C GLN A 26 4.31 10.73 4.67
N ARG A 27 4.56 10.85 5.98
CA ARG A 27 4.88 9.72 6.85
C ARG A 27 3.74 8.70 6.91
N ILE A 28 2.50 9.18 7.03
CA ILE A 28 1.32 8.33 7.12
C ILE A 28 1.13 7.54 5.84
N ILE A 29 1.20 8.19 4.66
CA ILE A 29 1.06 7.48 3.38
C ILE A 29 2.17 6.44 3.20
N GLN A 30 3.41 6.76 3.60
CA GLN A 30 4.50 5.78 3.58
C GLN A 30 4.17 4.55 4.45
N GLN A 31 3.65 4.76 5.65
CA GLN A 31 3.23 3.67 6.55
C GLN A 31 2.07 2.87 5.96
N VAL A 32 1.06 3.53 5.39
CA VAL A 32 -0.07 2.88 4.72
C VAL A 32 0.42 1.98 3.57
N MET A 33 1.38 2.45 2.76
CA MET A 33 1.97 1.65 1.69
C MET A 33 2.72 0.43 2.23
N ILE A 34 3.49 0.58 3.31
CA ILE A 34 4.21 -0.53 3.96
C ILE A 34 3.23 -1.58 4.48
N VAL A 35 2.24 -1.14 5.24
CA VAL A 35 1.27 -2.03 5.89
C VAL A 35 0.37 -2.70 4.85
N GLY A 36 -0.16 -1.95 3.88
CA GLY A 36 -0.96 -2.55 2.81
C GLY A 36 -0.18 -3.62 2.04
N MET A 37 1.08 -3.34 1.68
CA MET A 37 1.92 -4.32 0.99
C MET A 37 2.26 -5.56 1.83
N SER A 38 2.28 -5.46 3.17
CA SER A 38 2.48 -6.64 4.02
C SER A 38 1.29 -7.61 3.99
N PHE A 39 0.07 -7.11 3.72
CA PHE A 39 -1.11 -7.95 3.46
C PHE A 39 -1.17 -8.48 2.02
N VAL A 40 -0.58 -7.76 1.06
CA VAL A 40 -0.48 -8.22 -0.33
C VAL A 40 0.53 -9.37 -0.49
N ALA A 41 1.65 -9.32 0.24
CA ALA A 41 2.72 -10.32 0.16
C ALA A 41 2.25 -11.79 0.31
N PRO A 42 1.46 -12.18 1.33
CA PRO A 42 1.01 -13.57 1.48
C PRO A 42 0.01 -14.02 0.40
N LEU A 43 -0.72 -13.07 -0.21
CA LEU A 43 -1.65 -13.34 -1.31
C LEU A 43 -0.96 -13.40 -2.68
N THR A 44 0.29 -12.94 -2.76
CA THR A 44 1.04 -12.85 -4.02
C THR A 44 1.46 -14.26 -4.47
N PRO A 45 1.20 -14.66 -5.72
CA PRO A 45 1.67 -15.93 -6.24
C PRO A 45 3.19 -15.97 -6.37
N ILE A 46 3.82 -17.04 -5.86
CA ILE A 46 5.28 -17.22 -5.89
C ILE A 46 5.61 -18.43 -6.75
N ASP A 47 6.53 -18.23 -7.71
CA ASP A 47 7.15 -19.29 -8.51
C ASP A 47 8.68 -19.26 -8.30
N THR A 48 9.34 -18.25 -8.88
CA THR A 48 10.79 -18.02 -8.77
C THR A 48 11.14 -16.80 -7.89
N SER A 49 10.19 -16.35 -7.07
CA SER A 49 10.26 -15.10 -6.28
C SER A 49 10.39 -13.80 -7.08
N ASN A 50 10.47 -13.84 -8.41
CA ASN A 50 10.59 -12.63 -9.23
C ASN A 50 9.42 -11.64 -8.99
N LEU A 51 8.18 -12.15 -8.90
CA LEU A 51 7.02 -11.29 -8.66
C LEU A 51 7.17 -10.56 -7.32
N ILE A 52 7.34 -11.29 -6.21
CA ILE A 52 7.45 -10.67 -4.88
C ILE A 52 8.66 -9.72 -4.78
N ASN A 53 9.77 -10.03 -5.44
CA ASN A 53 10.97 -9.18 -5.46
C ASN A 53 10.84 -7.95 -6.37
N SER A 54 9.84 -7.92 -7.25
CA SER A 54 9.55 -6.79 -8.14
C SER A 54 8.63 -5.72 -7.52
N GLN A 55 8.30 -5.86 -6.22
CA GLN A 55 7.46 -4.88 -5.52
C GLN A 55 8.10 -3.50 -5.50
N TYR A 56 7.32 -2.47 -5.83
CA TYR A 56 7.74 -1.08 -5.72
C TYR A 56 6.73 -0.26 -4.91
N ARG A 57 7.23 0.84 -4.35
CA ARG A 57 6.46 1.86 -3.67
C ARG A 57 7.00 3.21 -4.13
N GLU A 58 6.13 4.10 -4.55
CA GLU A 58 6.46 5.42 -5.05
C GLU A 58 5.62 6.44 -4.30
N LEU A 59 6.27 7.45 -3.74
CA LEU A 59 5.60 8.55 -3.06
C LEU A 59 5.83 9.84 -3.87
N LYS A 60 4.75 10.54 -4.20
CA LYS A 60 4.77 11.77 -5.01
C LYS A 60 4.06 12.91 -4.30
N PRO A 61 4.66 14.10 -4.21
CA PRO A 61 3.97 15.28 -3.72
C PRO A 61 2.94 15.77 -4.75
N ILE A 62 1.82 16.29 -4.25
CA ILE A 62 0.81 17.00 -5.04
C ILE A 62 0.55 18.37 -4.41
N PRO A 63 -0.06 19.36 -5.11
CA PRO A 63 -0.21 20.72 -4.59
C PRO A 63 -0.88 20.85 -3.21
N LYS A 64 -1.68 19.86 -2.80
CA LYS A 64 -2.38 19.84 -1.51
C LYS A 64 -2.14 18.56 -0.69
N GLY A 65 -0.94 17.97 -0.80
CA GLY A 65 -0.58 16.80 0.00
C GLY A 65 0.33 15.82 -0.75
N TRP A 66 0.05 14.54 -0.61
CA TRP A 66 0.88 13.46 -1.14
C TRP A 66 0.04 12.33 -1.71
N VAL A 67 0.59 11.61 -2.68
CA VAL A 67 0.01 10.40 -3.26
C VAL A 67 1.03 9.28 -3.20
N GLY A 68 0.60 8.12 -2.69
CA GLY A 68 1.37 6.88 -2.71
C GLY A 68 0.91 5.96 -3.84
N ARG A 69 1.85 5.32 -4.52
CA ARG A 69 1.59 4.28 -5.52
C ARG A 69 2.38 3.04 -5.14
N VAL A 70 1.75 1.89 -5.22
CA VAL A 70 2.40 0.60 -4.99
C VAL A 70 2.08 -0.34 -6.14
N GLY A 71 2.94 -1.31 -6.37
CA GLY A 71 2.71 -2.28 -7.43
C GLY A 71 3.90 -3.19 -7.63
N TYR A 72 3.96 -3.76 -8.83
CA TYR A 72 4.97 -4.73 -9.24
C TYR A 72 5.54 -4.29 -10.58
N THR A 73 6.87 -4.34 -10.72
CA THR A 73 7.54 -4.02 -11.99
C THR A 73 7.56 -5.19 -12.96
N ALA A 74 7.26 -6.41 -12.50
CA ALA A 74 7.16 -7.57 -13.35
C ALA A 74 5.96 -7.47 -14.30
N ASN A 75 6.21 -7.50 -15.62
CA ASN A 75 5.17 -7.39 -16.66
C ASN A 75 4.04 -8.42 -16.51
N TYR A 76 4.35 -9.62 -16.01
CA TYR A 76 3.35 -10.67 -15.84
C TYR A 76 2.43 -10.47 -14.61
N ALA A 77 2.69 -9.47 -13.77
CA ALA A 77 1.89 -9.18 -12.58
C ALA A 77 0.42 -8.92 -12.90
N ALA A 78 0.14 -8.18 -13.99
CA ALA A 78 -1.23 -7.86 -14.41
C ALA A 78 -2.00 -9.12 -14.84
N PHE A 79 -1.36 -10.01 -15.61
CA PHE A 79 -1.94 -11.28 -16.03
C PHE A 79 -2.25 -12.18 -14.85
N VAL A 80 -1.33 -12.25 -13.88
CA VAL A 80 -1.51 -13.02 -12.66
C VAL A 80 -2.60 -12.41 -11.79
N ASN A 81 -2.66 -11.08 -11.64
CA ASN A 81 -3.70 -10.41 -10.86
C ASN A 81 -5.11 -10.74 -11.39
N GLY A 82 -5.32 -10.72 -12.71
CA GLY A 82 -6.60 -11.02 -13.34
C GLY A 82 -6.91 -12.51 -13.57
N ALA A 83 -5.98 -13.42 -13.28
CA ALA A 83 -6.16 -14.84 -13.57
C ALA A 83 -7.09 -15.52 -12.55
N LYS A 84 -8.06 -16.31 -13.01
CA LYS A 84 -9.08 -16.97 -12.15
C LYS A 84 -8.57 -18.01 -11.12
N ALA A 85 -7.25 -18.14 -10.93
CA ALA A 85 -6.60 -19.11 -10.02
C ALA A 85 -7.15 -20.54 -10.10
N LYS A 86 -7.57 -21.01 -11.28
CA LYS A 86 -8.22 -22.32 -11.49
C LYS A 86 -7.38 -23.53 -11.06
N LEU A 87 -6.06 -23.39 -11.03
CA LEU A 87 -5.11 -24.45 -10.65
C LEU A 87 -4.52 -24.21 -9.25
N ARG A 88 -5.24 -23.53 -8.36
CA ARG A 88 -4.76 -23.24 -7.01
C ARG A 88 -4.42 -24.50 -6.23
N GLY A 89 -3.25 -24.51 -5.59
CA GLY A 89 -2.78 -25.65 -4.79
C GLY A 89 -2.41 -26.90 -5.60
N LYS A 90 -2.58 -26.90 -6.93
CA LYS A 90 -2.19 -28.03 -7.77
C LYS A 90 -0.69 -27.97 -8.08
N PRO A 91 0.03 -29.10 -8.03
CA PRO A 91 1.44 -29.15 -8.38
C PRO A 91 1.62 -28.79 -9.86
N ARG A 92 2.68 -28.04 -10.17
CA ARG A 92 3.04 -27.72 -11.56
C ARG A 92 3.55 -28.96 -12.28
N THR A 93 3.02 -29.22 -13.48
CA THR A 93 3.55 -30.27 -14.36
C THR A 93 4.61 -29.68 -15.27
N GLY A 94 5.90 -29.96 -15.00
CA GLY A 94 7.01 -29.57 -15.88
C GLY A 94 8.41 -29.76 -15.27
N LYS A 95 9.39 -30.23 -16.06
CA LYS A 95 10.75 -30.62 -15.62
C LYS A 95 11.58 -29.51 -14.93
N LYS A 96 11.22 -28.23 -15.09
CA LYS A 96 11.91 -27.08 -14.48
C LYS A 96 11.11 -26.40 -13.36
N SER A 97 9.90 -26.86 -13.08
CA SER A 97 9.02 -26.20 -12.12
C SER A 97 9.01 -26.96 -10.80
N LYS A 98 9.52 -26.32 -9.75
CA LYS A 98 9.36 -26.78 -8.37
C LYS A 98 8.25 -25.95 -7.73
N GLY A 99 7.14 -26.57 -7.35
CA GLY A 99 6.06 -25.90 -6.60
C GLY A 99 4.66 -26.01 -7.22
N ASN A 100 3.71 -25.27 -6.64
CA ASN A 100 2.31 -25.23 -7.07
C ASN A 100 2.07 -24.13 -8.11
N TYR A 101 1.06 -24.27 -8.97
CA TYR A 101 0.70 -23.22 -9.95
C TYR A 101 0.35 -21.90 -9.26
N TRP A 102 -0.22 -22.01 -8.07
CA TRP A 102 -0.43 -20.93 -7.12
C TRP A 102 -0.10 -21.46 -5.73
N SER A 103 0.57 -20.66 -4.92
CA SER A 103 0.67 -20.94 -3.49
C SER A 103 -0.73 -21.16 -2.90
N PRO A 104 -0.92 -22.01 -1.88
CA PRO A 104 -2.24 -22.29 -1.31
C PRO A 104 -3.04 -21.04 -0.93
N ASN A 105 -2.33 -20.01 -0.42
CA ASN A 105 -2.91 -18.75 0.03
C ASN A 105 -2.97 -17.67 -1.06
N ALA A 106 -2.49 -17.98 -2.28
CA ALA A 106 -2.39 -16.98 -3.33
C ALA A 106 -3.73 -16.79 -4.06
N GLU A 107 -4.06 -15.52 -4.32
CA GLU A 107 -5.38 -15.14 -4.83
C GLU A 107 -5.30 -14.20 -6.03
N PRO A 108 -6.30 -14.23 -6.95
CA PRO A 108 -6.48 -13.13 -7.89
C PRO A 108 -6.82 -11.86 -7.14
N ASP A 109 -6.56 -10.72 -7.78
CA ASP A 109 -6.79 -9.40 -7.19
C ASP A 109 -6.06 -9.21 -5.86
N PHE A 110 -4.90 -9.85 -5.70
CA PHE A 110 -4.14 -9.88 -4.44
C PHE A 110 -3.77 -8.49 -3.94
N ILE A 111 -3.52 -7.52 -4.83
CA ILE A 111 -3.28 -6.12 -4.45
C ILE A 111 -4.55 -5.52 -3.82
N LYS A 112 -5.67 -5.62 -4.54
CA LYS A 112 -6.96 -5.09 -4.09
C LYS A 112 -7.38 -5.74 -2.77
N LYS A 113 -7.25 -7.06 -2.67
CA LYS A 113 -7.61 -7.82 -1.46
C LYS A 113 -6.69 -7.48 -0.29
N GLY A 114 -5.39 -7.37 -0.50
CA GLY A 114 -4.47 -6.96 0.56
C GLY A 114 -4.80 -5.59 1.13
N PHE A 115 -5.17 -4.61 0.29
CA PHE A 115 -5.51 -3.26 0.75
C PHE A 115 -6.95 -3.09 1.25
N GLU A 116 -7.92 -3.67 0.56
CA GLU A 116 -9.34 -3.39 0.77
C GLU A 116 -10.10 -4.47 1.54
N ARG A 117 -9.60 -5.73 1.52
CA ARG A 117 -10.23 -6.86 2.23
C ARG A 117 -9.51 -7.16 3.54
N ASP A 118 -8.19 -7.38 3.48
CA ASP A 118 -7.44 -7.95 4.60
C ASP A 118 -6.76 -6.87 5.45
N GLY A 119 -6.19 -5.84 4.81
CA GLY A 119 -5.46 -4.76 5.48
C GLY A 119 -6.29 -3.53 5.82
N LYS A 120 -7.56 -3.46 5.41
CA LYS A 120 -8.38 -2.23 5.47
C LYS A 120 -8.44 -1.63 6.88
N ASP A 121 -8.76 -2.44 7.88
CA ASP A 121 -8.95 -1.94 9.25
C ASP A 121 -7.63 -1.47 9.87
N VAL A 122 -6.54 -2.20 9.60
CA VAL A 122 -5.20 -1.83 10.08
C VAL A 122 -4.71 -0.55 9.39
N ILE A 123 -4.94 -0.40 8.08
CA ILE A 123 -4.65 0.83 7.35
C ILE A 123 -5.43 2.01 7.93
N GLN A 124 -6.72 1.84 8.21
CA GLN A 124 -7.54 2.88 8.83
C GLN A 124 -7.02 3.25 10.23
N GLN A 125 -6.57 2.26 11.02
CA GLN A 125 -5.96 2.50 12.32
C GLN A 125 -4.66 3.30 12.18
N VAL A 126 -3.77 2.93 11.27
CA VAL A 126 -2.52 3.65 10.99
C VAL A 126 -2.80 5.12 10.64
N ILE A 127 -3.81 5.38 9.81
CA ILE A 127 -4.22 6.74 9.45
C ILE A 127 -4.71 7.50 10.69
N ARG A 128 -5.61 6.90 11.49
CA ARG A 128 -6.14 7.52 12.71
C ARG A 128 -5.03 7.86 13.70
N GLU A 129 -4.16 6.89 14.01
CA GLU A 129 -3.05 7.09 14.94
C GLU A 129 -2.04 8.11 14.43
N GLY A 130 -1.76 8.12 13.13
CA GLY A 130 -0.83 9.06 12.52
C GLY A 130 -1.26 10.52 12.63
N TYR A 131 -2.56 10.80 12.64
CA TYR A 131 -3.10 12.16 12.72
C TYR A 131 -3.45 12.64 14.13
N LYS A 132 -3.32 11.82 15.18
CA LYS A 132 -3.53 12.27 16.56
C LYS A 132 -2.53 13.38 16.92
N ILE A 133 -3.03 14.55 17.33
CA ILE A 133 -2.25 15.73 17.75
C ILE A 133 -2.20 15.76 19.26
#